data_AF-A0A150XRR0-F1
#
_entry.id   AF-A0A150XRR0-F1
#
_cell.length_a   1.000
_cell.length_b   1.000
_cell.length_c   1.000
_cell.angle_alpha   90.00
_cell.angle_beta   90.00
_cell.angle_gamma   90.00
#
_symmetry.space_group_name_H-M   'P 1'
#
loop_
_entity.id
_entity.type
_entity.pdbx_description
1 polymer ?
#
loop_
_entity_poly.entity_id
_entity_poly.type
_entity_poly.pdbx_seq_one_letter_code
_entity_poly.pdbx_strand_id
1 'polypeptide(L)'
;MKENLDLIDAYLNGNLDTNEMLDFDDRLKSDPEFQLEFQEVKLIKNITREEVKSRVLQSLKNQEASIQTLQITKTHTTMKKYISIAASLLLIVSLSYFGLFSGTSEVNGSKIFGEYYEAYNNIASGIERGSAVDLTNLKNRAYYAYDLGSYEEAERGLSQLVETEKNADNYFYLGITQIETGNIEAAINNLNIVLNNYSSYTDQAQWYLALTLLKNGSTDEALSNLVDLSVKGESYKEQSLEILKEKFGFKSFNETETEPVVVVEAVKRPDPELGNNWDAPDGSFVDKRQVQFGVVMNSNGEAFDFFNDKPIENLKEGDVIQCIVLTRGKKGKKGYAFLLG
;
A
#
# COMPACT_ATOMS: atom_id res chain seq x y z
N MET A 1 -13.83 22.07 21.33
CA MET A 1 -14.56 20.79 21.38
C MET A 1 -14.36 19.99 20.09
N LYS A 2 -14.97 20.33 18.93
CA LYS A 2 -14.76 19.54 17.68
C LYS A 2 -13.28 19.48 17.24
N GLU A 3 -12.61 20.62 17.27
CA GLU A 3 -11.18 20.75 16.92
C GLU A 3 -10.23 20.01 17.90
N ASN A 4 -10.62 19.88 19.18
CA ASN A 4 -9.83 19.12 20.17
C ASN A 4 -9.96 17.62 19.95
N LEU A 5 -11.17 17.14 19.69
CA LEU A 5 -11.44 15.73 19.42
C LEU A 5 -10.74 15.25 18.15
N ASP A 6 -10.79 16.06 17.08
CA ASP A 6 -10.12 15.74 15.81
C ASP A 6 -8.58 15.62 16.04
N LEU A 7 -7.98 16.54 16.81
CA LEU A 7 -6.55 16.51 17.15
C LEU A 7 -6.19 15.31 18.06
N ILE A 8 -7.03 14.99 19.05
CA ILE A 8 -6.86 13.83 19.93
C ILE A 8 -6.98 12.51 19.14
N ASP A 9 -7.95 12.41 18.24
CA ASP A 9 -8.14 11.23 17.41
C ASP A 9 -6.98 11.05 16.44
N ALA A 10 -6.50 12.12 15.80
CA ALA A 10 -5.33 12.08 14.95
C ALA A 10 -4.07 11.66 15.72
N TYR A 11 -3.85 12.18 16.94
CA TYR A 11 -2.78 11.74 17.84
C TYR A 11 -2.87 10.25 18.17
N LEU A 12 -4.04 9.78 18.61
CA LEU A 12 -4.25 8.39 19.00
C LEU A 12 -4.18 7.42 17.81
N ASN A 13 -4.27 7.91 16.57
CA ASN A 13 -4.12 7.15 15.34
C ASN A 13 -2.71 7.25 14.72
N GLY A 14 -1.84 8.13 15.23
CA GLY A 14 -0.49 8.33 14.70
C GLY A 14 -0.43 9.25 13.47
N ASN A 15 -1.46 10.05 13.23
CA ASN A 15 -1.65 10.84 11.99
C ASN A 15 -1.32 12.33 12.15
N LEU A 16 -0.63 12.75 13.21
CA LEU A 16 -0.25 14.17 13.38
C LEU A 16 0.98 14.53 12.56
N ASP A 17 0.94 15.69 11.91
CA ASP A 17 2.14 16.32 11.36
C ASP A 17 3.03 16.95 12.46
N THR A 18 4.19 17.48 12.07
CA THR A 18 5.16 18.05 13.03
C THR A 18 4.62 19.26 13.80
N ASN A 19 3.82 20.11 13.16
CA ASN A 19 3.25 21.30 13.79
C ASN A 19 2.07 20.92 14.70
N GLU A 20 1.24 20.00 14.25
CA GLU A 20 0.11 19.48 15.03
C GLU A 20 0.58 18.70 16.27
N MET A 21 1.68 17.96 16.17
CA MET A 21 2.31 17.28 17.32
C MET A 21 2.79 18.29 18.36
N LEU A 22 3.38 19.41 17.92
CA LEU A 22 3.82 20.48 18.82
C LEU A 22 2.64 21.17 19.51
N ASP A 23 1.56 21.44 18.78
CA ASP A 23 0.32 22.00 19.34
C ASP A 23 -0.32 21.03 20.35
N PHE A 24 -0.38 19.74 20.00
CA PHE A 24 -0.88 18.70 20.89
C PHE A 24 -0.08 18.61 22.19
N ASP A 25 1.25 18.57 22.10
CA ASP A 25 2.15 18.50 23.25
C ASP A 25 2.06 19.72 24.16
N ASP A 26 1.89 20.92 23.57
CA ASP A 26 1.70 22.14 24.33
C ASP A 26 0.37 22.10 25.09
N ARG A 27 -0.75 21.82 24.40
CA ARG A 27 -2.08 21.72 25.02
C ARG A 27 -2.15 20.64 26.08
N LEU A 28 -1.51 19.49 25.88
CA LEU A 28 -1.46 18.42 26.87
C LEU A 28 -0.76 18.84 28.18
N LYS A 29 0.17 19.80 28.11
CA LYS A 29 0.90 20.34 29.27
C LYS A 29 0.25 21.58 29.87
N SER A 30 -0.34 22.43 29.03
CA SER A 30 -0.82 23.75 29.41
C SER A 30 -2.32 23.80 29.72
N ASP A 31 -3.12 22.87 29.20
CA ASP A 31 -4.58 22.83 29.33
C ASP A 31 -5.09 21.57 30.05
N PRO A 32 -5.52 21.69 31.33
CA PRO A 32 -6.09 20.57 32.10
C PRO A 32 -7.40 20.01 31.53
N GLU A 33 -8.20 20.81 30.83
CA GLU A 33 -9.47 20.35 30.23
C GLU A 33 -9.17 19.47 29.02
N PHE A 34 -8.22 19.88 28.18
CA PHE A 34 -7.70 19.06 27.07
C PHE A 34 -7.06 17.76 27.56
N GLN A 35 -6.30 17.80 28.67
CA GLN A 35 -5.73 16.60 29.28
C GLN A 35 -6.81 15.61 29.72
N LEU A 36 -7.89 16.09 30.34
CA LEU A 36 -9.00 15.24 30.76
C LEU A 36 -9.73 14.63 29.55
N GLU A 37 -10.04 15.45 28.55
CA GLU A 37 -10.67 15.02 27.28
C GLU A 37 -9.81 13.94 26.61
N PHE A 38 -8.49 14.12 26.56
CA PHE A 38 -7.56 13.12 26.04
C PHE A 38 -7.61 11.79 26.82
N GLN A 39 -7.64 11.83 28.16
CA GLN A 39 -7.72 10.60 28.97
C GLN A 39 -9.05 9.86 28.77
N GLU A 40 -10.16 10.58 28.65
CA GLU A 40 -11.48 10.01 28.42
C GLU A 40 -11.56 9.33 27.04
N VAL A 41 -11.14 10.02 25.98
CA VAL A 41 -11.12 9.45 24.63
C VAL A 41 -10.16 8.26 24.55
N LYS A 42 -8.97 8.36 25.16
CA LYS A 42 -8.02 7.24 25.26
C LYS A 42 -8.61 6.04 25.98
N LEU A 43 -9.34 6.25 27.09
CA LEU A 43 -9.99 5.17 27.83
C LEU A 43 -11.08 4.50 26.99
N ILE A 44 -11.95 5.29 26.35
CA ILE A 44 -13.01 4.78 25.47
C ILE A 44 -12.39 3.94 24.35
N LYS A 45 -11.34 4.45 23.70
CA LYS A 45 -10.61 3.76 22.63
C LYS A 45 -9.98 2.44 23.10
N ASN A 46 -9.41 2.42 24.30
CA ASN A 46 -8.85 1.20 24.88
C ASN A 46 -9.93 0.16 25.20
N ILE A 47 -11.07 0.59 25.76
CA ILE A 47 -12.21 -0.32 26.02
C ILE A 47 -12.73 -0.91 24.70
N THR A 48 -12.91 -0.09 23.66
CA THR A 48 -13.34 -0.59 22.34
C THR A 48 -12.33 -1.58 21.75
N ARG A 49 -11.02 -1.30 21.85
CA ARG A 49 -9.97 -2.22 21.41
C ARG A 49 -10.04 -3.58 22.14
N GLU A 50 -10.19 -3.57 23.47
CA GLU A 50 -10.30 -4.79 24.27
C GLU A 50 -11.58 -5.57 23.95
N GLU A 51 -12.71 -4.90 23.74
CA GLU A 51 -13.96 -5.55 23.34
C GLU A 51 -13.86 -6.22 21.96
N VAL A 52 -13.29 -5.52 20.97
CA VAL A 52 -13.08 -6.07 19.62
C VAL A 52 -12.16 -7.28 19.69
N LYS A 53 -11.02 -7.16 20.39
CA LYS A 53 -10.07 -8.25 20.58
C LYS A 53 -10.72 -9.47 21.26
N SER A 54 -11.50 -9.24 22.31
CA SER A 54 -12.21 -10.30 23.03
C SER A 54 -13.21 -11.03 22.13
N ARG A 55 -13.98 -10.29 21.33
CA ARG A 55 -14.95 -10.88 20.36
C ARG A 55 -14.24 -11.70 19.28
N VAL A 56 -13.15 -11.19 18.72
CA VAL A 56 -12.34 -11.92 17.74
C VAL A 56 -11.77 -13.21 18.35
N LEU A 57 -11.17 -13.14 19.54
CA LEU A 57 -10.67 -14.33 20.26
C LEU A 57 -11.78 -15.36 20.51
N GLN A 58 -12.98 -14.91 20.87
CA GLN A 58 -14.12 -15.79 21.06
C GLN A 58 -14.56 -16.44 19.74
N SER A 59 -14.57 -15.68 18.65
CA SER A 59 -14.87 -16.20 17.31
C SER A 59 -13.86 -17.27 16.87
N LEU A 60 -12.55 -17.00 17.05
CA LEU A 60 -11.49 -17.97 16.77
C LEU A 60 -11.66 -19.26 17.60
N LYS A 61 -11.94 -19.15 18.90
CA LYS A 61 -12.22 -20.32 19.75
C LYS A 61 -13.43 -21.12 19.27
N ASN A 62 -14.49 -20.45 18.81
CA ASN A 62 -15.68 -21.12 18.29
C ASN A 62 -15.39 -21.83 16.95
N GLN A 63 -14.57 -21.23 16.09
CA GLN A 63 -14.11 -21.85 14.85
C GLN A 63 -13.19 -23.05 15.12
N GLU A 64 -12.24 -22.94 16.05
CA GLU A 64 -11.39 -24.06 16.48
C GLU A 64 -12.22 -25.21 17.06
N ALA A 65 -13.20 -24.93 17.91
CA ALA A 65 -14.11 -25.95 18.45
C ALA A 65 -14.92 -26.64 17.34
N SER A 66 -15.32 -25.90 16.30
CA SER A 66 -16.03 -26.44 15.14
C SER A 66 -15.12 -27.28 14.23
N ILE A 67 -13.82 -27.00 14.18
CA ILE A 67 -12.83 -27.82 13.47
C ILE A 67 -12.48 -29.08 14.28
N GLN A 68 -12.40 -28.99 15.61
CA GLN A 68 -12.14 -30.13 16.48
C GLN A 68 -13.29 -31.15 16.47
N THR A 69 -14.54 -30.72 16.29
CA THR A 69 -15.68 -31.64 16.12
C THR A 69 -15.70 -32.35 14.76
N LEU A 70 -14.94 -31.87 13.77
CA LEU A 70 -14.78 -32.50 12.44
C LEU A 70 -13.63 -33.52 12.37
N GLN A 71 -12.84 -33.71 13.44
CA GLN A 71 -11.77 -34.72 13.47
C GLN A 71 -12.33 -36.13 13.73
N ILE A 72 -12.81 -36.77 12.67
CA ILE A 72 -13.03 -38.21 12.61
C ILE A 72 -11.69 -38.92 12.33
N THR A 73 -11.26 -39.70 13.32
CA THR A 73 -10.24 -40.77 13.32
C THR A 73 -8.76 -40.41 13.28
N LYS A 74 -8.12 -40.57 14.45
CA LYS A 74 -6.68 -40.81 14.59
C LYS A 74 -6.23 -41.96 13.67
N THR A 75 -5.39 -41.67 12.69
CA THR A 75 -4.44 -42.67 12.16
C THR A 75 -3.05 -42.04 12.14
N HIS A 76 -2.21 -42.50 13.06
CA HIS A 76 -0.79 -42.18 13.05
C HIS A 76 -0.09 -42.99 11.95
N THR A 77 0.96 -42.40 11.37
CA THR A 77 2.06 -43.05 10.63
C THR A 77 2.03 -43.16 9.10
N THR A 78 1.72 -42.08 8.35
CA THR A 78 2.29 -41.88 6.98
C THR A 78 2.41 -40.39 6.57
N MET A 79 2.22 -39.46 7.51
CA MET A 79 1.83 -38.09 7.17
C MET A 79 2.91 -37.21 6.52
N LYS A 80 4.20 -37.56 6.55
CA LYS A 80 5.25 -36.69 5.97
C LYS A 80 5.25 -36.66 4.44
N LYS A 81 4.93 -37.77 3.75
CA LYS A 81 4.87 -37.79 2.27
C LYS A 81 3.58 -37.15 1.75
N TYR A 82 2.47 -37.34 2.45
CA TYR A 82 1.19 -36.75 2.06
C TYR A 82 1.11 -35.26 2.40
N ILE A 83 1.79 -34.76 3.44
CA ILE A 83 1.90 -33.31 3.68
C ILE A 83 2.69 -32.63 2.56
N SER A 84 3.78 -33.22 2.04
CA SER A 84 4.52 -32.61 0.92
C SER A 84 3.69 -32.60 -0.36
N ILE A 85 2.95 -33.69 -0.64
CA ILE A 85 2.05 -33.77 -1.79
C ILE A 85 0.86 -32.81 -1.62
N ALA A 86 0.25 -32.74 -0.44
CA ALA A 86 -0.85 -31.84 -0.12
C ALA A 86 -0.41 -30.37 -0.09
N ALA A 87 0.80 -30.04 0.37
CA ALA A 87 1.36 -28.71 0.30
C ALA A 87 1.63 -28.31 -1.15
N SER A 88 2.16 -29.22 -1.98
CA SER A 88 2.32 -28.96 -3.42
C SER A 88 0.98 -28.87 -4.15
N LEU A 89 -0.03 -29.66 -3.77
CA LEU A 89 -1.38 -29.56 -4.30
C LEU A 89 -2.10 -28.32 -3.79
N LEU A 90 -1.87 -27.86 -2.57
CA LEU A 90 -2.38 -26.59 -2.05
C LEU A 90 -1.67 -25.41 -2.68
N LEU A 91 -0.38 -25.51 -3.00
CA LEU A 91 0.36 -24.50 -3.77
C LEU A 91 -0.14 -24.47 -5.22
N ILE A 92 -0.32 -25.63 -5.84
CA ILE A 92 -0.87 -25.72 -7.20
C ILE A 92 -2.32 -25.26 -7.20
N VAL A 93 -3.15 -25.66 -6.23
CA VAL A 93 -4.55 -25.23 -6.11
C VAL A 93 -4.64 -23.78 -5.69
N SER A 94 -3.74 -23.21 -4.89
CA SER A 94 -3.73 -21.77 -4.58
C SER A 94 -3.28 -20.96 -5.78
N LEU A 95 -2.24 -21.39 -6.50
CA LEU A 95 -1.82 -20.81 -7.79
C LEU A 95 -2.90 -20.97 -8.86
N SER A 96 -3.62 -22.10 -8.88
CA SER A 96 -4.74 -22.37 -9.80
C SER A 96 -6.01 -21.63 -9.40
N TYR A 97 -6.24 -21.41 -8.11
CA TYR A 97 -7.41 -20.69 -7.58
C TYR A 97 -7.23 -19.19 -7.82
N PHE A 98 -6.01 -18.66 -7.67
CA PHE A 98 -5.67 -17.31 -8.11
C PHE A 98 -5.76 -17.16 -9.64
N GLY A 99 -5.40 -18.19 -10.41
CA GLY A 99 -5.39 -18.15 -11.88
C GLY A 99 -6.70 -18.55 -12.61
N LEU A 100 -7.63 -19.28 -11.98
CA LEU A 100 -8.80 -19.88 -12.67
C LEU A 100 -10.16 -19.54 -12.04
N PHE A 101 -10.22 -18.91 -10.86
CA PHE A 101 -11.49 -18.49 -10.23
C PHE A 101 -11.86 -17.01 -10.51
N SER A 102 -11.28 -16.38 -11.53
CA SER A 102 -11.73 -15.11 -12.11
C SER A 102 -12.97 -15.28 -13.02
N GLY A 103 -13.99 -16.01 -12.54
CA GLY A 103 -15.31 -16.13 -13.16
C GLY A 103 -16.19 -14.87 -13.02
N THR A 104 -15.59 -13.69 -13.12
CA THR A 104 -16.27 -12.39 -13.19
C THR A 104 -15.54 -11.60 -14.27
N SER A 105 -16.25 -10.88 -15.15
CA SER A 105 -15.66 -9.95 -16.12
C SER A 105 -14.42 -9.28 -15.52
N GLU A 106 -13.25 -9.77 -15.92
CA GLU A 106 -12.02 -9.46 -15.23
C GLU A 106 -11.78 -7.96 -15.44
N VAL A 107 -11.61 -7.23 -14.34
CA VAL A 107 -11.29 -5.80 -14.44
C VAL A 107 -9.97 -5.74 -15.21
N ASN A 108 -10.03 -5.28 -16.45
CA ASN A 108 -8.89 -5.33 -17.35
C ASN A 108 -7.93 -4.19 -16.98
N GLY A 109 -6.93 -4.51 -16.17
CA GLY A 109 -5.94 -3.54 -15.70
C GLY A 109 -5.20 -2.84 -16.84
N SER A 110 -4.88 -3.53 -17.93
CA SER A 110 -4.28 -2.92 -19.13
C SER A 110 -5.21 -1.90 -19.79
N LYS A 111 -6.53 -2.13 -19.78
CA LYS A 111 -7.53 -1.18 -20.29
C LYS A 111 -7.61 0.06 -19.40
N ILE A 112 -7.64 -0.13 -18.07
CA ILE A 112 -7.61 1.00 -17.12
C ILE A 112 -6.33 1.81 -17.31
N PHE A 113 -5.17 1.15 -17.41
CA PHE A 113 -3.91 1.81 -17.72
C PHE A 113 -4.05 2.68 -18.97
N GLY A 114 -4.52 2.13 -20.10
CA GLY A 114 -4.69 2.90 -21.34
C GLY A 114 -5.72 4.04 -21.29
N GLU A 115 -6.64 4.04 -20.32
CA GLU A 115 -7.63 5.11 -20.13
C GLU A 115 -7.13 6.25 -19.23
N TYR A 116 -6.25 5.96 -18.26
CA TYR A 116 -5.85 6.92 -17.22
C TYR A 116 -4.36 7.28 -17.24
N TYR A 117 -3.54 6.53 -17.97
CA TYR A 117 -2.12 6.80 -18.08
C TYR A 117 -1.85 7.82 -19.18
N GLU A 118 -1.10 8.86 -18.81
CA GLU A 118 -0.43 9.78 -19.72
C GLU A 118 0.99 9.99 -19.20
N ALA A 119 1.99 10.03 -20.08
CA ALA A 119 3.36 10.32 -19.69
C ALA A 119 3.44 11.67 -18.96
N TYR A 120 4.17 11.71 -17.85
CA TYR A 120 4.22 12.92 -17.03
C TYR A 120 4.91 14.06 -17.77
N ASN A 121 4.34 15.26 -17.72
CA ASN A 121 4.94 16.43 -18.34
C ASN A 121 6.26 16.80 -17.65
N ASN A 122 7.33 16.97 -18.42
CA ASN A 122 8.61 17.35 -17.86
C ASN A 122 8.61 18.77 -17.31
N ILE A 123 8.81 18.87 -16.01
CA ILE A 123 9.01 20.12 -15.26
C ILE A 123 10.43 20.24 -14.67
N ALA A 124 11.22 19.17 -14.73
CA ALA A 124 12.54 19.08 -14.09
C ALA A 124 13.65 19.74 -14.92
N SER A 125 13.45 19.87 -16.24
CA SER A 125 14.49 20.42 -17.12
C SER A 125 14.71 21.93 -16.94
N GLY A 126 13.71 22.69 -16.48
CA GLY A 126 13.77 24.16 -16.44
C GLY A 126 13.99 24.79 -17.83
N ILE A 127 13.88 24.00 -18.91
CA ILE A 127 14.10 24.42 -20.29
C ILE A 127 12.76 24.91 -20.84
N GLU A 128 12.64 26.22 -21.05
CA GLU A 128 11.53 26.76 -21.82
C GLU A 128 11.61 26.24 -23.26
N ARG A 129 10.48 25.68 -23.76
CA ARG A 129 10.34 25.25 -25.16
C ARG A 129 10.73 26.42 -26.09
N GLY A 130 11.90 26.33 -26.73
CA GLY A 130 12.42 27.34 -27.67
C GLY A 130 13.83 27.86 -27.35
N SER A 131 14.39 27.56 -26.18
CA SER A 131 15.78 27.91 -25.85
C SER A 131 16.78 26.91 -26.43
N ALA A 132 17.98 27.38 -26.80
CA ALA A 132 19.06 26.50 -27.25
C ALA A 132 19.51 25.58 -26.10
N VAL A 133 19.18 24.29 -26.19
CA VAL A 133 19.57 23.29 -25.20
C VAL A 133 21.01 22.86 -25.44
N ASP A 134 21.86 22.94 -24.42
CA ASP A 134 23.19 22.34 -24.47
C ASP A 134 23.08 20.82 -24.32
N LEU A 135 23.12 20.11 -25.45
CA LEU A 135 23.04 18.65 -25.53
C LEU A 135 24.37 17.93 -25.22
N THR A 136 25.45 18.67 -24.93
CA THR A 136 26.72 18.07 -24.47
C THR A 136 26.59 17.57 -23.04
N ASN A 137 25.80 18.25 -22.21
CA ASN A 137 25.45 17.83 -20.86
C ASN A 137 24.51 16.61 -20.88
N LEU A 138 24.85 15.56 -20.10
CA LEU A 138 24.08 14.31 -20.03
C LEU A 138 22.64 14.54 -19.57
N LYS A 139 22.43 15.37 -18.55
CA LYS A 139 21.10 15.66 -17.99
C LYS A 139 20.22 16.33 -19.04
N ASN A 140 20.70 17.42 -19.63
CA ASN A 140 19.95 18.11 -20.67
C ASN A 140 19.56 17.18 -21.83
N ARG A 141 20.49 16.34 -22.29
CA ARG A 141 20.21 15.38 -23.37
C ARG A 141 19.16 14.33 -22.97
N ALA A 142 19.25 13.78 -21.76
CA ALA A 142 18.31 12.76 -21.28
C ALA A 142 16.88 13.31 -21.15
N TYR A 143 16.74 14.48 -20.51
CA TYR A 143 15.45 15.13 -20.34
C TYR A 143 14.88 15.68 -21.66
N TYR A 144 15.74 16.15 -22.56
CA TYR A 144 15.29 16.57 -23.90
C TYR A 144 14.81 15.37 -24.73
N ALA A 145 15.47 14.21 -24.64
CA ALA A 145 15.00 12.99 -25.29
C ALA A 145 13.64 12.54 -24.75
N TYR A 146 13.43 12.66 -23.44
CA TYR A 146 12.13 12.41 -22.81
C TYR A 146 11.05 13.35 -23.37
N ASP A 147 11.33 14.64 -23.49
CA ASP A 147 10.39 15.64 -24.03
C ASP A 147 9.99 15.37 -25.49
N LEU A 148 10.90 14.77 -26.27
CA LEU A 148 10.65 14.36 -27.65
C LEU A 148 9.95 13.00 -27.76
N GLY A 149 9.66 12.31 -26.66
CA GLY A 149 9.14 10.94 -26.65
C GLY A 149 10.15 9.89 -27.15
N SER A 150 11.45 10.24 -27.19
CA SER A 150 12.54 9.34 -27.56
C SER A 150 12.97 8.53 -26.34
N TYR A 151 12.06 7.69 -25.85
CA TYR A 151 12.17 7.06 -24.54
C TYR A 151 13.35 6.09 -24.40
N GLU A 152 13.78 5.40 -25.45
CA GLU A 152 14.97 4.54 -25.38
C GLU A 152 16.27 5.35 -25.17
N GLU A 153 16.34 6.56 -25.71
CA GLU A 153 17.48 7.46 -25.48
C GLU A 153 17.40 8.11 -24.10
N ALA A 154 16.20 8.51 -23.68
CA ALA A 154 15.95 9.03 -22.34
C ALA A 154 16.32 7.98 -21.28
N GLU A 155 15.94 6.71 -21.47
CA GLU A 155 16.19 5.64 -20.52
C GLU A 155 17.69 5.43 -20.33
N ARG A 156 18.46 5.43 -21.43
CA ARG A 156 19.92 5.31 -21.37
C ARG A 156 20.55 6.46 -20.60
N GLY A 157 20.09 7.69 -20.84
CA GLY A 157 20.60 8.89 -20.17
C GLY A 157 20.24 8.94 -18.69
N LEU A 158 18.97 8.68 -18.36
CA LEU A 158 18.45 8.69 -16.99
C LEU A 158 19.01 7.53 -16.16
N SER A 159 19.24 6.36 -16.76
CA SER A 159 19.92 5.24 -16.09
C SER A 159 21.35 5.61 -15.68
N GLN A 160 22.09 6.32 -16.53
CA GLN A 160 23.41 6.85 -16.18
C GLN A 160 23.34 7.93 -15.11
N LEU A 161 22.32 8.81 -15.17
CA LEU A 161 22.16 9.87 -14.19
C LEU A 161 21.91 9.33 -12.78
N VAL A 162 21.08 8.30 -12.60
CA VAL A 162 20.80 7.75 -11.26
C VAL A 162 22.01 7.04 -10.64
N GLU A 163 23.04 6.69 -11.41
CA GLU A 163 24.31 6.18 -10.89
C GLU A 163 25.13 7.27 -10.19
N THR A 164 25.07 8.52 -10.69
CA THR A 164 25.89 9.63 -10.20
C THR A 164 25.12 10.68 -9.41
N GLU A 165 23.83 10.84 -9.70
CA GLU A 165 22.93 11.87 -9.18
C GLU A 165 21.62 11.22 -8.73
N LYS A 166 21.63 10.66 -7.51
CA LYS A 166 20.44 10.08 -6.89
C LYS A 166 19.53 11.18 -6.37
N ASN A 167 18.46 11.49 -7.11
CA ASN A 167 17.43 12.44 -6.71
C ASN A 167 16.04 12.01 -7.23
N ALA A 168 14.99 12.62 -6.67
CA ALA A 168 13.61 12.28 -6.99
C ALA A 168 13.28 12.44 -8.47
N ASP A 169 13.74 13.52 -9.12
CA ASP A 169 13.50 13.75 -10.55
C ASP A 169 14.05 12.60 -11.40
N ASN A 170 15.35 12.30 -11.26
CA ASN A 170 16.03 11.31 -12.10
C ASN A 170 15.36 9.93 -11.96
N TYR A 171 15.02 9.50 -10.74
CA TYR A 171 14.33 8.23 -10.51
C TYR A 171 12.88 8.24 -11.02
N PHE A 172 12.15 9.33 -10.82
CA PHE A 172 10.77 9.45 -11.26
C PHE A 172 10.66 9.40 -12.78
N TYR A 173 11.41 10.24 -13.49
CA TYR A 173 11.41 10.25 -14.96
C TYR A 173 11.98 8.96 -15.55
N LEU A 174 12.96 8.32 -14.90
CA LEU A 174 13.42 6.99 -15.32
C LEU A 174 12.29 5.96 -15.21
N GLY A 175 11.54 5.98 -14.11
CA GLY A 175 10.36 5.14 -13.91
C GLY A 175 9.33 5.33 -15.03
N ILE A 176 8.95 6.57 -15.36
CA ILE A 176 8.02 6.85 -16.46
C ILE A 176 8.56 6.37 -17.80
N THR A 177 9.82 6.67 -18.09
CA THR A 177 10.48 6.22 -19.33
C THR A 177 10.44 4.70 -19.47
N GLN A 178 10.64 3.97 -18.37
CA GLN A 178 10.59 2.52 -18.37
C GLN A 178 9.18 1.96 -18.55
N ILE A 179 8.12 2.70 -18.18
CA ILE A 179 6.74 2.33 -18.52
C ILE A 179 6.54 2.38 -20.04
N GLU A 180 7.09 3.41 -20.68
CA GLU A 180 7.00 3.67 -22.13
C GLU A 180 7.79 2.65 -22.94
N THR A 181 9.00 2.31 -22.50
CA THR A 181 9.84 1.29 -23.16
C THR A 181 9.41 -0.15 -22.84
N GLY A 182 8.43 -0.32 -21.94
CA GLY A 182 7.88 -1.63 -21.57
C GLY A 182 8.69 -2.38 -20.52
N ASN A 183 9.69 -1.75 -19.91
CA ASN A 183 10.48 -2.27 -18.79
C ASN A 183 9.71 -2.15 -17.45
N ILE A 184 8.57 -2.82 -17.37
CA ILE A 184 7.57 -2.67 -16.28
C ILE A 184 8.15 -2.94 -14.88
N GLU A 185 8.95 -3.99 -14.71
CA GLU A 185 9.54 -4.31 -13.40
C GLU A 185 10.52 -3.22 -12.93
N ALA A 186 11.32 -2.68 -13.86
CA ALA A 186 12.26 -1.61 -13.56
C ALA A 186 11.53 -0.30 -13.23
N ALA A 187 10.43 -0.01 -13.95
CA ALA A 187 9.57 1.13 -13.65
C ALA A 187 9.00 1.05 -12.23
N ILE A 188 8.43 -0.10 -11.86
CA ILE A 188 7.93 -0.36 -10.50
C ILE A 188 9.03 -0.12 -9.48
N ASN A 189 10.24 -0.62 -9.71
CA ASN A 189 11.35 -0.45 -8.78
C ASN A 189 11.73 1.04 -8.62
N ASN A 190 11.92 1.77 -9.72
CA ASN A 190 12.32 3.18 -9.67
C ASN A 190 11.25 4.09 -9.06
N LEU A 191 9.97 3.83 -9.32
CA LEU A 191 8.88 4.56 -8.66
C LEU A 191 8.84 4.28 -7.15
N ASN A 192 9.11 3.04 -6.73
CA ASN A 192 9.23 2.72 -5.30
C ASN A 192 10.45 3.39 -4.65
N ILE A 193 11.57 3.50 -5.38
CA ILE A 193 12.73 4.29 -4.90
C ILE A 193 12.32 5.74 -4.67
N VAL A 194 11.45 6.31 -5.51
CA VAL A 194 10.94 7.67 -5.27
C VAL A 194 10.18 7.72 -3.95
N LEU A 195 9.18 6.84 -3.78
CA LEU A 195 8.32 6.80 -2.60
C LEU A 195 9.06 6.54 -1.28
N ASN A 196 10.12 5.73 -1.32
CA ASN A 196 10.86 5.35 -0.11
C ASN A 196 11.85 6.41 0.37
N ASN A 197 12.33 7.29 -0.52
CA ASN A 197 13.51 8.11 -0.26
C ASN A 197 13.29 9.61 -0.39
N TYR A 198 12.19 10.03 -1.00
CA TYR A 198 11.95 11.44 -1.30
C TYR A 198 10.50 11.81 -1.01
N SER A 199 10.30 13.03 -0.50
CA SER A 199 8.96 13.60 -0.31
C SER A 199 8.40 14.23 -1.59
N SER A 200 9.27 14.60 -2.53
CA SER A 200 8.88 15.09 -3.85
C SER A 200 8.30 13.96 -4.71
N TYR A 201 7.28 14.29 -5.49
CA TYR A 201 6.55 13.35 -6.35
C TYR A 201 5.81 12.22 -5.63
N THR A 202 5.52 12.32 -4.33
CA THR A 202 4.85 11.24 -3.58
C THR A 202 3.57 10.76 -4.28
N ASP A 203 2.62 11.65 -4.52
CA ASP A 203 1.33 11.28 -5.14
C ASP A 203 1.49 10.86 -6.59
N GLN A 204 2.38 11.52 -7.33
CA GLN A 204 2.68 11.21 -8.73
C GLN A 204 3.28 9.81 -8.84
N ALA A 205 4.35 9.52 -8.10
CA ALA A 205 5.02 8.23 -8.12
C ALA A 205 4.07 7.11 -7.71
N GLN A 206 3.23 7.35 -6.70
CA GLN A 206 2.23 6.40 -6.26
C GLN A 206 1.14 6.15 -7.31
N TRP A 207 0.68 7.20 -7.99
CA TRP A 207 -0.29 7.10 -9.08
C TRP A 207 0.27 6.27 -10.24
N TYR A 208 1.47 6.61 -10.71
CA TYR A 208 2.12 5.87 -11.79
C TYR A 208 2.46 4.44 -11.38
N LEU A 209 2.82 4.20 -10.12
CA LEU A 209 3.02 2.86 -9.59
C LEU A 209 1.72 2.06 -9.64
N ALA A 210 0.60 2.62 -9.17
CA ALA A 210 -0.71 1.97 -9.20
C ALA A 210 -1.12 1.58 -10.63
N LEU A 211 -1.01 2.51 -11.59
CA LEU A 211 -1.33 2.24 -12.99
C LEU A 211 -0.42 1.15 -13.57
N THR A 212 0.88 1.22 -13.29
CA THR A 212 1.86 0.24 -13.77
C THR A 212 1.58 -1.15 -13.20
N LEU A 213 1.21 -1.24 -11.92
CA LEU A 213 0.78 -2.48 -11.26
C LEU A 213 -0.50 -3.04 -11.89
N LEU A 214 -1.47 -2.20 -12.25
CA LEU A 214 -2.67 -2.63 -13.01
C LEU A 214 -2.28 -3.20 -14.37
N LYS A 215 -1.39 -2.52 -15.12
CA LYS A 215 -0.88 -3.00 -16.41
C LYS A 215 -0.16 -4.35 -16.27
N ASN A 216 0.57 -4.55 -15.16
CA ASN A 216 1.30 -5.77 -14.84
C ASN A 216 0.41 -6.92 -14.32
N GLY A 217 -0.87 -6.66 -14.03
CA GLY A 217 -1.79 -7.65 -13.45
C GLY A 217 -1.71 -7.76 -11.92
N SER A 218 -0.86 -6.98 -11.25
CA SER A 218 -0.72 -6.89 -9.79
C SER A 218 -1.86 -6.07 -9.17
N THR A 219 -3.09 -6.55 -9.33
CA THR A 219 -4.32 -5.79 -9.03
C THR A 219 -4.45 -5.41 -7.55
N ASP A 220 -4.20 -6.34 -6.63
CA ASP A 220 -4.38 -6.06 -5.19
C ASP A 220 -3.38 -5.00 -4.69
N GLU A 221 -2.16 -5.04 -5.23
CA GLU A 221 -1.11 -4.06 -4.93
C GLU A 221 -1.47 -2.67 -5.50
N ALA A 222 -2.03 -2.63 -6.70
CA ALA A 222 -2.52 -1.39 -7.28
C ALA A 222 -3.68 -0.80 -6.46
N LEU A 223 -4.59 -1.66 -5.98
CA LEU A 223 -5.71 -1.23 -5.15
C LEU A 223 -5.24 -0.57 -3.86
N SER A 224 -4.21 -1.12 -3.18
CA SER A 224 -3.61 -0.49 -2.01
C SER A 224 -3.18 0.95 -2.28
N ASN A 225 -2.47 1.18 -3.39
CA ASN A 225 -2.00 2.52 -3.77
C ASN A 225 -3.15 3.47 -4.14
N LEU A 226 -4.17 2.98 -4.87
CA LEU A 226 -5.34 3.78 -5.24
C LEU A 226 -6.20 4.16 -4.04
N VAL A 227 -6.36 3.24 -3.07
CA VAL A 227 -7.09 3.53 -1.84
C VAL A 227 -6.37 4.61 -1.04
N ASP A 228 -5.06 4.45 -0.84
CA ASP A 228 -4.25 5.44 -0.11
C ASP A 228 -4.32 6.82 -0.78
N LEU A 229 -4.17 6.91 -2.11
CA LEU A 229 -4.35 8.17 -2.86
C LEU A 229 -5.76 8.75 -2.74
N SER A 230 -6.78 7.89 -2.77
CA SER A 230 -8.17 8.35 -2.65
C SER A 230 -8.52 8.91 -1.27
N VAL A 231 -7.76 8.54 -0.23
CA VAL A 231 -7.98 8.98 1.15
C VAL A 231 -7.04 10.12 1.50
N LYS A 232 -5.73 9.93 1.29
CA LYS A 232 -4.65 10.80 1.77
C LYS A 232 -4.02 11.68 0.67
N GLY A 233 -4.26 11.40 -0.61
CA GLY A 233 -3.61 12.09 -1.71
C GLY A 233 -4.13 13.52 -1.90
N GLU A 234 -3.21 14.45 -2.15
CA GLU A 234 -3.51 15.83 -2.57
C GLU A 234 -3.73 15.90 -4.09
N SER A 235 -3.02 15.04 -4.84
CA SER A 235 -3.18 14.83 -6.28
C SER A 235 -3.75 13.44 -6.57
N TYR A 236 -4.43 13.29 -7.71
CA TYR A 236 -5.01 12.02 -8.19
C TYR A 236 -6.10 11.39 -7.30
N LYS A 237 -6.56 12.09 -6.26
CA LYS A 237 -7.63 11.63 -5.35
C LYS A 237 -8.91 11.28 -6.11
N GLU A 238 -9.42 12.21 -6.92
CA GLU A 238 -10.66 12.00 -7.67
C GLU A 238 -10.52 10.91 -8.74
N GLN A 239 -9.40 10.88 -9.48
CA GLN A 239 -9.17 9.81 -10.45
C GLN A 239 -9.06 8.43 -9.79
N SER A 240 -8.43 8.36 -8.61
CA SER A 240 -8.35 7.11 -7.85
C SER A 240 -9.73 6.65 -7.39
N LEU A 241 -10.54 7.58 -6.85
CA LEU A 241 -11.95 7.30 -6.47
C LEU A 241 -12.77 6.82 -7.67
N GLU A 242 -12.60 7.45 -8.83
CA GLU A 242 -13.29 7.08 -10.07
C GLU A 242 -12.91 5.65 -10.50
N ILE A 243 -11.62 5.31 -10.52
CA ILE A 243 -11.16 3.94 -10.84
C ILE A 243 -11.78 2.93 -9.86
N LEU A 244 -11.71 3.20 -8.56
CA LEU A 244 -12.22 2.32 -7.52
C LEU A 244 -13.73 2.09 -7.62
N LYS A 245 -14.51 3.14 -7.89
CA LYS A 245 -15.98 3.07 -8.00
C LYS A 245 -16.43 2.50 -9.34
N GLU A 246 -15.99 3.10 -10.44
CA GLU A 246 -16.53 2.83 -11.77
C GLU A 246 -15.91 1.59 -12.43
N LYS A 247 -14.63 1.29 -12.16
CA LYS A 247 -13.94 0.14 -12.76
C LYS A 247 -13.99 -1.09 -11.87
N PHE A 248 -13.76 -0.91 -10.57
CA PHE A 248 -13.77 -2.02 -9.61
C PHE A 248 -15.13 -2.27 -8.94
N GLY A 249 -16.06 -1.32 -9.01
CA GLY A 249 -17.41 -1.49 -8.48
C GLY A 249 -17.49 -1.49 -6.96
N PHE A 250 -16.54 -0.83 -6.29
CA PHE A 250 -16.56 -0.67 -4.84
C PHE A 250 -17.63 0.36 -4.45
N LYS A 251 -18.59 -0.07 -3.60
CA LYS A 251 -19.80 0.70 -3.29
C LYS A 251 -19.65 1.63 -2.09
N SER A 252 -18.64 1.41 -1.25
CA SER A 252 -18.35 2.18 -0.03
C SER A 252 -16.92 2.70 -0.10
N PHE A 253 -16.80 4.01 -0.24
CA PHE A 253 -15.56 4.78 -0.12
C PHE A 253 -15.95 6.09 0.56
N ASN A 254 -16.31 6.01 1.82
CA ASN A 254 -16.38 7.17 2.69
C ASN A 254 -15.26 7.00 3.70
N GLU A 255 -14.35 7.96 3.77
CA GLU A 255 -13.25 8.03 4.74
C GLU A 255 -13.75 7.88 6.20
N THR A 256 -15.04 8.08 6.44
CA THR A 256 -15.71 7.96 7.73
C THR A 256 -16.21 6.55 8.07
N GLU A 257 -16.30 5.63 7.10
CA GLU A 257 -16.73 4.24 7.34
C GLU A 257 -15.51 3.34 7.56
N THR A 258 -14.81 3.60 8.67
CA THR A 258 -13.71 2.76 9.14
C THR A 258 -14.23 1.76 10.15
N GLU A 259 -13.69 0.54 10.13
CA GLU A 259 -13.99 -0.44 11.17
C GLU A 259 -12.72 -0.93 11.88
N PRO A 260 -12.78 -1.16 13.20
CA PRO A 260 -11.67 -1.71 13.94
C PRO A 260 -11.54 -3.21 13.63
N VAL A 261 -10.34 -3.61 13.24
CA VAL A 261 -9.98 -5.01 12.97
C VAL A 261 -8.77 -5.43 13.78
N VAL A 262 -8.68 -6.72 14.07
CA VAL A 262 -7.53 -7.33 14.74
C VAL A 262 -6.61 -7.92 13.69
N VAL A 263 -5.32 -7.60 13.75
CA VAL A 263 -4.30 -8.23 12.93
C VAL A 263 -4.14 -9.69 13.36
N VAL A 264 -4.40 -10.62 12.44
CA VAL A 264 -4.25 -12.07 12.65
C VAL A 264 -2.91 -12.55 12.12
N GLU A 265 -2.48 -12.00 10.99
CA GLU A 265 -1.18 -12.28 10.38
C GLU A 265 -0.66 -11.00 9.74
N ALA A 266 0.62 -10.70 9.91
CA ALA A 266 1.28 -9.60 9.23
C ALA A 266 2.71 -9.99 8.88
N VAL A 267 3.05 -9.92 7.59
CA VAL A 267 4.36 -10.26 7.04
C VAL A 267 4.89 -9.05 6.29
N LYS A 268 6.08 -8.57 6.67
CA LYS A 268 6.82 -7.52 5.94
C LYS A 268 7.87 -8.16 5.04
N ARG A 269 8.00 -7.67 3.81
CA ARG A 269 9.06 -8.02 2.86
C ARG A 269 9.81 -6.77 2.39
N PRO A 270 11.15 -6.81 2.29
CA PRO A 270 12.02 -7.90 2.74
C PRO A 270 11.93 -8.11 4.26
N ASP A 271 12.12 -9.36 4.70
CA ASP A 271 12.04 -9.72 6.12
C ASP A 271 13.23 -9.07 6.86
N PRO A 272 12.98 -8.19 7.84
CA PRO A 272 14.03 -7.51 8.58
C PRO A 272 14.88 -8.47 9.45
N GLU A 273 14.35 -9.64 9.83
CA GLU A 273 15.01 -10.61 10.72
C GLU A 273 15.85 -11.65 9.96
N LEU A 274 15.53 -11.94 8.69
CA LEU A 274 16.26 -12.90 7.82
C LEU A 274 17.50 -12.30 7.15
N GLY A 275 18.17 -11.36 7.82
CA GLY A 275 19.33 -10.59 7.36
C GLY A 275 20.15 -11.22 6.23
N ASN A 276 20.18 -10.55 5.07
CA ASN A 276 21.09 -10.87 3.97
C ASN A 276 21.99 -9.67 3.72
N ASN A 277 23.23 -9.75 4.20
CA ASN A 277 24.37 -8.94 3.76
C ASN A 277 24.02 -7.47 3.45
N TRP A 278 23.70 -6.70 4.49
CA TRP A 278 23.37 -5.30 4.38
C TRP A 278 24.65 -4.50 4.15
N ASP A 279 24.98 -4.18 2.90
CA ASP A 279 25.61 -2.90 2.59
C ASP A 279 24.54 -1.81 2.77
N ALA A 280 24.03 -1.64 3.99
CA ALA A 280 23.09 -0.58 4.31
C ALA A 280 23.84 0.76 4.24
N PRO A 281 23.44 1.68 3.36
CA PRO A 281 23.78 3.08 3.54
C PRO A 281 22.96 3.56 4.74
N ASP A 282 23.59 3.65 5.91
CA ASP A 282 23.36 4.55 7.06
C ASP A 282 21.96 5.10 7.41
N GLY A 283 20.87 4.53 6.88
CA GLY A 283 19.49 5.00 7.03
C GLY A 283 19.03 6.04 6.00
N SER A 284 19.73 6.25 4.87
CA SER A 284 19.38 7.34 3.94
C SER A 284 18.82 6.91 2.57
N PHE A 285 19.02 5.65 2.12
CA PHE A 285 18.58 5.23 0.79
C PHE A 285 18.12 3.75 0.71
N VAL A 286 16.86 3.54 0.33
CA VAL A 286 16.17 2.25 0.18
C VAL A 286 15.89 1.96 -1.29
N ASP A 287 16.65 1.04 -1.87
CA ASP A 287 16.64 0.71 -3.31
C ASP A 287 15.62 -0.36 -3.72
N LYS A 288 15.02 -1.03 -2.72
CA LYS A 288 14.07 -2.13 -2.91
C LYS A 288 12.68 -1.74 -2.43
N ARG A 289 11.68 -2.17 -3.19
CA ARG A 289 10.28 -2.11 -2.79
C ARG A 289 10.07 -2.85 -1.46
N GLN A 290 9.38 -2.21 -0.53
CA GLN A 290 9.00 -2.81 0.74
C GLN A 290 7.48 -3.01 0.74
N VAL A 291 7.02 -4.20 1.09
CA VAL A 291 5.59 -4.53 1.11
C VAL A 291 5.23 -5.19 2.41
N GLN A 292 3.98 -5.04 2.85
CA GLN A 292 3.46 -5.70 4.02
C GLN A 292 2.09 -6.27 3.71
N PHE A 293 1.84 -7.52 4.06
CA PHE A 293 0.57 -8.19 3.77
C PHE A 293 0.22 -9.20 4.84
N GLY A 294 -1.04 -9.61 4.87
CA GLY A 294 -1.51 -10.62 5.80
C GLY A 294 -3.02 -10.61 5.92
N VAL A 295 -3.51 -10.96 7.11
CA VAL A 295 -4.93 -11.15 7.38
C VAL A 295 -5.34 -10.35 8.60
N VAL A 296 -6.47 -9.66 8.49
CA VAL A 296 -7.15 -9.02 9.61
C VAL A 296 -8.55 -9.60 9.81
N MET A 297 -9.08 -9.50 11.01
CA MET A 297 -10.41 -10.01 11.36
C MET A 297 -11.25 -8.97 12.09
N ASN A 298 -12.50 -8.79 11.67
CA ASN A 298 -13.44 -7.89 12.35
C ASN A 298 -14.14 -8.57 13.54
N SER A 299 -14.88 -7.79 14.31
CA SER A 299 -15.59 -8.26 15.51
C SER A 299 -16.67 -9.34 15.25
N ASN A 300 -17.10 -9.51 13.99
CA ASN A 300 -18.04 -10.55 13.57
C ASN A 300 -17.36 -11.88 13.21
N GLY A 301 -16.02 -11.92 13.22
CA GLY A 301 -15.24 -13.09 12.82
C GLY A 301 -15.00 -13.20 11.31
N GLU A 302 -15.26 -12.14 10.56
CA GLU A 302 -14.98 -12.09 9.13
C GLU A 302 -13.52 -11.72 8.92
N ALA A 303 -12.83 -12.51 8.10
CA ALA A 303 -11.42 -12.32 7.78
C ALA A 303 -11.25 -11.65 6.41
N PHE A 304 -10.34 -10.68 6.35
CA PHE A 304 -10.00 -9.90 5.17
C PHE A 304 -8.50 -9.93 4.94
N ASP A 305 -8.09 -10.13 3.70
CA ASP A 305 -6.69 -10.02 3.30
C ASP A 305 -6.34 -8.52 3.19
N PHE A 306 -5.12 -8.14 3.55
CA PHE A 306 -4.59 -6.81 3.34
C PHE A 306 -3.21 -6.84 2.69
N PHE A 307 -2.88 -5.76 1.99
CA PHE A 307 -1.56 -5.47 1.43
C PHE A 307 -1.32 -3.95 1.47
N ASN A 308 -0.12 -3.58 1.91
CA ASN A 308 0.37 -2.22 2.04
C ASN A 308 1.69 -2.11 1.26
N ASP A 309 1.73 -1.20 0.30
CA ASP A 309 2.97 -0.83 -0.40
C ASP A 309 3.85 0.12 0.43
N LYS A 310 3.27 0.70 1.48
CA LYS A 310 3.95 1.45 2.54
C LYS A 310 3.76 0.68 3.85
N PRO A 311 4.73 -0.16 4.27
CA PRO A 311 4.59 -0.97 5.47
C PRO A 311 4.31 -0.12 6.71
N ILE A 312 3.32 -0.53 7.50
CA ILE A 312 3.03 0.08 8.80
C ILE A 312 4.09 -0.39 9.79
N GLU A 313 4.80 0.54 10.40
CA GLU A 313 5.87 0.23 11.34
C GLU A 313 5.35 -0.52 12.57
N ASN A 314 6.09 -1.53 13.01
CA ASN A 314 5.81 -2.31 14.22
C ASN A 314 4.44 -3.00 14.27
N LEU A 315 3.73 -3.15 13.14
CA LEU A 315 2.46 -3.89 13.07
C LEU A 315 2.68 -5.37 13.43
N LYS A 316 1.94 -5.87 14.43
CA LYS A 316 2.06 -7.22 14.98
C LYS A 316 0.72 -7.92 15.08
N GLU A 317 0.76 -9.24 15.15
CA GLU A 317 -0.41 -10.05 15.49
C GLU A 317 -1.02 -9.60 16.82
N GLY A 318 -2.34 -9.43 16.83
CA GLY A 318 -3.12 -8.97 17.98
C GLY A 318 -3.27 -7.45 18.08
N ASP A 319 -2.63 -6.67 17.22
CA ASP A 319 -2.85 -5.22 17.13
C ASP A 319 -4.26 -4.92 16.63
N VAL A 320 -4.86 -3.86 17.17
CA VAL A 320 -6.16 -3.36 16.73
C VAL A 320 -5.98 -2.08 15.94
N ILE A 321 -6.32 -2.14 14.66
CA ILE A 321 -6.13 -1.06 13.69
C ILE A 321 -7.45 -0.72 12.99
N GLN A 322 -7.61 0.54 12.58
CA GLN A 322 -8.74 0.93 11.74
C GLN A 322 -8.47 0.50 10.31
N CYS A 323 -9.50 0.03 9.61
CA CYS A 323 -9.38 -0.29 8.20
C CYS A 323 -10.60 0.18 7.40
N ILE A 324 -10.41 0.32 6.10
CA ILE A 324 -11.48 0.47 5.12
C ILE A 324 -11.64 -0.90 4.46
N VAL A 325 -12.81 -1.52 4.58
CA VAL A 325 -13.10 -2.81 3.94
C VAL A 325 -13.71 -2.57 2.56
N LEU A 326 -12.97 -2.96 1.53
CA LEU A 326 -13.37 -2.89 0.14
C LEU A 326 -14.22 -4.11 -0.21
N THR A 327 -15.53 -3.91 -0.39
CA THR A 327 -16.45 -4.97 -0.82
C THR A 327 -16.95 -4.73 -2.24
N ARG A 328 -16.82 -5.73 -3.12
CA ARG A 328 -17.45 -5.69 -4.45
C ARG A 328 -18.93 -6.01 -4.30
N GLY A 329 -19.79 -5.28 -4.99
CA GLY A 329 -21.25 -5.33 -4.82
C GLY A 329 -22.00 -6.63 -5.13
N LYS A 330 -21.33 -7.79 -5.27
CA LYS A 330 -21.94 -9.12 -5.37
C LYS A 330 -21.70 -9.92 -4.10
N LYS A 331 -22.79 -10.44 -3.51
CA LYS A 331 -22.77 -11.36 -2.37
C LYS A 331 -21.76 -12.50 -2.61
N GLY A 332 -20.81 -12.67 -1.69
CA GLY A 332 -19.97 -13.87 -1.60
C GLY A 332 -18.49 -13.74 -1.99
N LYS A 333 -17.98 -12.56 -2.39
CA LYS A 333 -16.52 -12.34 -2.45
C LYS A 333 -16.04 -11.80 -1.09
N LYS A 334 -14.96 -12.39 -0.56
CA LYS A 334 -14.24 -11.85 0.60
C LYS A 334 -13.83 -10.40 0.28
N GLY A 335 -14.07 -9.48 1.21
CA GLY A 335 -13.59 -8.11 1.09
C GLY A 335 -12.07 -8.04 1.20
N TYR A 336 -11.50 -6.92 0.81
CA TYR A 336 -10.08 -6.61 1.02
C TYR A 336 -9.97 -5.47 2.02
N ALA A 337 -9.09 -5.59 3.02
CA ALA A 337 -8.91 -4.55 4.02
C ALA A 337 -7.75 -3.64 3.64
N PHE A 338 -8.01 -2.34 3.61
CA PHE A 338 -6.98 -1.32 3.57
C PHE A 338 -6.73 -0.80 4.98
N LEU A 339 -5.52 -1.02 5.50
CA LEU A 339 -5.19 -0.62 6.86
C LEU A 339 -4.86 0.86 6.92
N LEU A 340 -5.50 1.57 7.86
CA LEU A 340 -5.17 2.96 8.15
C LEU A 340 -4.06 2.97 9.20
N GLY A 341 -2.83 3.21 8.74
CA GLY A 341 -1.67 3.47 9.57
C GLY A 341 -0.81 4.58 9.03
#